data_AF-B4VLP4-F1
#
_entry.id   AF-B4VLP4-F1
#
_cell.length_a   1.000
_cell.length_b   1.000
_cell.length_c   1.000
_cell.angle_alpha   90.00
_cell.angle_beta   90.00
_cell.angle_gamma   90.00
#
_symmetry.space_group_name_H-M   'P 1'
#
loop_
_entity.id
_entity.type
_entity.pdbx_description
1 polymer ?
#
loop_
_entity_poly.entity_id
_entity_poly.type
_entity_poly.pdbx_seq_one_letter_code
_entity_poly.pdbx_strand_id
1 'polypeptide(L)'
;MIIEILSPKTAATDRGLKKQLYQDVFRTPDYFWFDPNSLEFKGFHLVDGEYEELPPNQQGWLWSKQLGLYLGIYESKLRFFSAEGQLIPIPQEVAEQEQQQRVQAEQQLTEMESLLSQYRERFGELPE
;
A
#
# COMPACT_ATOMS: atom_id res chain seq x y z
N MET A 1 -4.04 -13.73 7.44
CA MET A 1 -4.84 -13.15 6.35
C MET A 1 -4.59 -13.88 5.04
N ILE A 2 -5.61 -14.03 4.19
CA ILE A 2 -5.53 -14.46 2.78
C ILE A 2 -6.29 -13.44 1.91
N ILE A 3 -5.77 -13.13 0.72
CA ILE A 3 -6.42 -12.27 -0.28
C ILE A 3 -6.46 -13.02 -1.61
N GLU A 4 -7.65 -13.18 -2.19
CA GLU A 4 -7.84 -13.77 -3.53
C GLU A 4 -8.10 -12.69 -4.57
N ILE A 5 -7.38 -12.76 -5.69
CA ILE A 5 -7.63 -11.90 -6.85
C ILE A 5 -8.48 -12.69 -7.83
N LEU A 6 -9.72 -12.24 -8.03
CA LEU A 6 -10.70 -13.01 -8.75
C LEU A 6 -10.45 -12.98 -10.26
N SER A 7 -10.72 -14.12 -10.87
CA SER A 7 -10.84 -14.27 -12.32
C SER A 7 -12.16 -14.96 -12.64
N PRO A 8 -12.65 -14.91 -13.90
CA PRO A 8 -13.84 -15.66 -14.29
C PRO A 8 -13.76 -17.16 -13.95
N LYS A 9 -12.56 -17.74 -13.89
CA LYS A 9 -12.34 -19.17 -13.59
C LYS A 9 -12.37 -19.50 -12.10
N THR A 10 -11.97 -18.56 -11.23
CA THR A 10 -11.77 -18.82 -9.80
C THR A 10 -12.87 -18.21 -8.93
N ALA A 11 -13.53 -17.17 -9.44
CA ALA A 11 -14.62 -16.41 -8.82
C ALA A 11 -15.61 -17.22 -7.98
N ALA A 12 -16.15 -18.32 -8.52
CA ALA A 12 -17.13 -19.14 -7.81
C ALA A 12 -16.50 -19.93 -6.64
N THR A 13 -15.32 -20.49 -6.87
CA THR A 13 -14.59 -21.28 -5.86
C THR A 13 -14.07 -20.41 -4.73
N ASP A 14 -13.55 -19.22 -5.05
CA ASP A 14 -13.03 -18.26 -4.07
C ASP A 14 -14.16 -17.77 -3.14
N ARG A 15 -15.29 -17.33 -3.70
CA ARG A 15 -16.46 -16.88 -2.90
C ARG A 15 -17.14 -18.00 -2.11
N GLY A 16 -17.01 -19.25 -2.55
CA GLY A 16 -17.67 -20.43 -1.98
C GLY A 16 -16.71 -21.34 -1.21
N LEU A 17 -16.28 -22.42 -1.85
CA LEU A 17 -15.54 -23.52 -1.21
C LEU A 17 -14.29 -23.06 -0.47
N LYS A 18 -13.49 -22.16 -1.05
CA LYS A 18 -12.29 -21.66 -0.39
C LYS A 18 -12.61 -20.82 0.84
N LYS A 19 -13.59 -19.91 0.76
CA LYS A 19 -14.08 -19.17 1.95
C LYS A 19 -14.43 -20.14 3.07
N GLN A 20 -15.23 -21.17 2.77
CA GLN A 20 -15.61 -22.18 3.77
C GLN A 20 -14.40 -22.92 4.33
N LEU A 21 -13.48 -23.38 3.47
CA LEU A 21 -12.28 -24.09 3.90
C LEU A 21 -11.38 -23.22 4.80
N TYR A 22 -11.22 -21.95 4.46
CA TYR A 22 -10.46 -21.00 5.26
C TYR A 22 -11.15 -20.69 6.59
N GLN A 23 -12.48 -20.74 6.64
CA GLN A 23 -13.27 -20.56 7.86
C GLN A 23 -13.17 -21.77 8.79
N ASP A 24 -13.51 -22.95 8.27
CA ASP A 24 -13.83 -24.12 9.09
C ASP A 24 -12.57 -24.92 9.45
N VAL A 25 -11.59 -24.96 8.55
CA VAL A 25 -10.38 -25.79 8.68
C VAL A 25 -9.16 -24.95 9.05
N PHE A 26 -8.81 -23.95 8.22
CA PHE A 26 -7.61 -23.15 8.47
C PHE A 26 -7.79 -22.10 9.56
N ARG A 27 -9.04 -21.73 9.86
CA ARG A 27 -9.38 -20.69 10.84
C ARG A 27 -8.60 -19.39 10.58
N THR A 28 -8.50 -19.03 9.31
CA THR A 28 -7.74 -17.83 8.88
C THR A 28 -8.42 -16.59 9.46
N PRO A 29 -7.71 -15.69 10.17
CA PRO A 29 -8.36 -14.55 10.83
C PRO A 29 -9.09 -13.60 9.88
N ASP A 30 -8.44 -13.24 8.76
CA ASP A 30 -9.00 -12.34 7.75
C ASP A 30 -8.96 -13.00 6.37
N TYR A 31 -10.08 -12.94 5.64
CA TYR A 31 -10.19 -13.40 4.26
C TYR A 31 -10.77 -12.29 3.37
N PHE A 32 -10.12 -11.99 2.26
CA PHE A 32 -10.55 -10.98 1.30
C PHE A 32 -10.62 -11.53 -0.11
N TRP A 33 -11.47 -10.94 -0.93
CA TRP A 33 -11.39 -11.07 -2.39
C TRP A 33 -11.54 -9.73 -3.09
N PHE A 34 -10.89 -9.62 -4.24
CA PHE A 34 -10.97 -8.47 -5.13
C PHE A 34 -11.11 -8.90 -6.59
N ASP A 35 -12.14 -8.43 -7.28
CA ASP A 35 -12.27 -8.58 -8.73
C ASP A 35 -11.74 -7.33 -9.45
N PRO A 36 -10.64 -7.41 -10.20
CA PRO A 36 -10.05 -6.27 -10.89
C PRO A 36 -10.92 -5.74 -12.05
N ASN A 37 -11.90 -6.50 -12.53
CA ASN A 37 -12.75 -6.09 -13.65
C ASN A 37 -13.98 -5.30 -13.17
N SER A 38 -14.67 -5.82 -12.15
CA SER A 38 -15.88 -5.18 -11.60
C SER A 38 -15.58 -4.21 -10.45
N LEU A 39 -14.35 -4.26 -9.90
CA LEU A 39 -13.95 -3.60 -8.67
C LEU A 39 -14.74 -4.05 -7.44
N GLU A 40 -15.38 -5.23 -7.49
CA GLU A 40 -15.95 -5.87 -6.31
C GLU A 40 -14.83 -6.15 -5.31
N PHE A 41 -15.00 -5.66 -4.09
CA PHE A 41 -14.08 -5.91 -2.99
C PHE A 41 -14.87 -6.24 -1.72
N LYS A 42 -14.53 -7.37 -1.11
CA LYS A 42 -15.12 -7.85 0.13
C LYS A 42 -14.04 -8.41 1.05
N GLY A 43 -14.32 -8.34 2.34
CA GLY A 43 -13.45 -8.82 3.39
C GLY A 43 -14.27 -9.39 4.52
N PHE A 44 -13.70 -10.36 5.22
CA PHE A 44 -14.33 -11.06 6.31
C PHE A 44 -13.34 -11.25 7.45
N HIS A 45 -13.83 -11.14 8.67
CA HIS A 45 -13.09 -11.44 9.88
C HIS A 45 -13.72 -12.63 10.60
N LEU A 46 -12.89 -13.54 11.10
CA LEU A 46 -13.35 -14.73 11.81
C LEU A 46 -13.73 -14.36 13.26
N VAL A 47 -15.01 -14.52 13.60
CA VAL A 47 -15.56 -14.28 14.95
C VAL A 47 -16.29 -15.55 15.37
N ASP A 48 -15.90 -16.11 16.52
CA ASP A 48 -16.49 -17.34 17.08
C ASP A 48 -16.58 -18.51 16.09
N GLY A 49 -15.62 -18.59 15.17
CA GLY A 49 -15.52 -19.64 14.17
C GLY A 49 -16.28 -19.40 12.88
N GLU A 50 -16.97 -18.27 12.74
CA GLU A 50 -17.72 -17.88 11.54
C GLU A 50 -17.14 -16.59 10.95
N TYR A 51 -17.16 -16.47 9.62
CA TYR A 51 -16.74 -15.25 8.96
C TYR A 51 -17.86 -14.21 8.97
N GLU A 52 -17.61 -13.09 9.63
CA GLU A 52 -18.42 -11.89 9.56
C GLU A 52 -17.85 -10.93 8.51
N GLU A 53 -18.71 -10.35 7.68
CA GLU A 53 -18.28 -9.39 6.67
C GLU A 53 -17.79 -8.09 7.32
N LEU A 54 -16.64 -7.60 6.88
CA LEU A 54 -16.07 -6.34 7.33
C LEU A 54 -16.84 -5.18 6.69
N PRO A 55 -17.35 -4.22 7.49
CA PRO A 55 -18.01 -3.04 6.95
C PRO A 55 -16.97 -2.08 6.34
N PRO A 56 -17.24 -1.51 5.16
CA PRO A 56 -16.39 -0.46 4.60
C PRO A 56 -16.53 0.85 5.37
N ASN A 57 -15.43 1.61 5.41
CA ASN A 57 -15.46 3.00 5.83
C ASN A 57 -16.04 3.91 4.71
N GLN A 58 -16.02 5.23 4.92
CA GLN A 58 -16.56 6.20 3.97
C GLN A 58 -15.86 6.18 2.59
N GLN A 59 -14.62 5.69 2.53
CA GLN A 59 -13.80 5.55 1.35
C GLN A 59 -13.93 4.16 0.70
N GLY A 60 -14.75 3.27 1.25
CA GLY A 60 -14.88 1.89 0.76
C GLY A 60 -13.78 0.94 1.24
N TRP A 61 -12.97 1.33 2.22
CA TRP A 61 -11.85 0.52 2.71
C TRP A 61 -12.26 -0.39 3.87
N LEU A 62 -11.62 -1.54 3.95
CA LEU A 62 -11.87 -2.57 4.96
C LEU A 62 -10.71 -2.62 5.96
N TRP A 63 -11.02 -2.60 7.25
CA TRP A 63 -10.02 -2.63 8.30
C TRP A 63 -9.55 -4.06 8.61
N SER A 64 -8.25 -4.32 8.46
CA SER A 64 -7.63 -5.54 8.99
C SER A 64 -7.11 -5.27 10.39
N LYS A 65 -7.79 -5.83 11.40
CA LYS A 65 -7.34 -5.75 12.80
C LYS A 65 -5.99 -6.44 13.00
N GLN A 66 -5.69 -7.48 12.22
CA GLN A 66 -4.43 -8.22 12.30
C GLN A 66 -3.23 -7.34 11.90
N LEU A 67 -3.39 -6.52 10.86
CA LEU A 67 -2.31 -5.67 10.35
C LEU A 67 -2.30 -4.26 10.94
N GLY A 68 -3.42 -3.81 11.50
CA GLY A 68 -3.57 -2.40 11.87
C GLY A 68 -3.58 -1.48 10.65
N LEU A 69 -4.05 -1.99 9.51
CA LEU A 69 -4.08 -1.29 8.24
C LEU A 69 -5.47 -1.42 7.59
N TYR A 70 -5.83 -0.43 6.80
CA TYR A 70 -6.91 -0.55 5.84
C TYR A 70 -6.42 -1.20 4.56
N LEU A 71 -7.29 -2.00 3.96
CA LEU A 71 -7.15 -2.48 2.59
C LEU A 71 -8.24 -1.82 1.76
N GLY A 72 -7.88 -1.30 0.58
CA GLY A 72 -8.82 -0.58 -0.26
C GLY A 72 -8.38 -0.52 -1.72
N ILE A 73 -9.26 -0.01 -2.57
CA ILE A 73 -8.98 0.17 -4.00
C ILE A 73 -8.46 1.59 -4.23
N TYR A 74 -7.32 1.69 -4.89
CA TYR A 74 -6.72 2.94 -5.35
C TYR A 74 -6.21 2.74 -6.77
N GLU A 75 -6.63 3.61 -7.70
CA GLU A 75 -6.28 3.51 -9.13
C GLU A 75 -6.53 2.10 -9.70
N SER A 76 -7.70 1.53 -9.39
CA SER A 76 -8.12 0.17 -9.79
C SER A 76 -7.21 -0.96 -9.30
N LYS A 77 -6.34 -0.69 -8.31
CA LYS A 77 -5.46 -1.67 -7.67
C LYS A 77 -5.78 -1.79 -6.19
N LEU A 78 -5.57 -2.97 -5.64
CA LEU A 78 -5.66 -3.18 -4.21
C LEU A 78 -4.40 -2.62 -3.53
N ARG A 79 -4.57 -1.77 -2.52
CA ARG A 79 -3.49 -1.08 -1.80
C ARG A 79 -3.76 -1.06 -0.29
N PHE A 80 -2.67 -0.99 0.48
CA PHE A 80 -2.74 -0.78 1.92
C PHE A 80 -2.72 0.70 2.28
N PHE A 81 -3.46 1.06 3.32
CA PHE A 81 -3.45 2.39 3.91
C PHE A 81 -3.22 2.29 5.42
N SER A 82 -2.53 3.28 5.97
CA SER A 82 -2.36 3.44 7.41
C SER A 82 -3.69 3.70 8.11
N ALA A 83 -3.71 3.64 9.45
CA ALA A 83 -4.90 3.97 10.24
C ALA A 83 -5.35 5.44 10.05
N GLU A 84 -4.39 6.32 9.73
CA GLU A 84 -4.58 7.73 9.41
C GLU A 84 -5.02 7.96 7.95
N GLY A 85 -5.11 6.90 7.16
CA GLY A 85 -5.54 6.92 5.77
C GLY A 85 -4.44 7.28 4.76
N GLN A 86 -3.17 7.15 5.13
CA GLN A 86 -2.06 7.36 4.21
C GLN A 86 -1.80 6.13 3.35
N LEU A 87 -1.62 6.29 2.05
CA LEU A 87 -1.26 5.20 1.14
C LEU A 87 0.12 4.64 1.51
N ILE A 88 0.20 3.34 1.77
CA ILE A 88 1.47 2.68 2.03
C ILE A 88 2.17 2.43 0.69
N PRO A 89 3.41 2.95 0.51
CA PRO A 89 4.14 2.77 -0.73
C PRO A 89 4.59 1.32 -0.90
N ILE A 90 4.64 0.84 -2.13
CA ILE A 90 5.31 -0.44 -2.42
C ILE A 90 6.84 -0.24 -2.43
N PRO A 91 7.64 -1.30 -2.21
CA PRO A 91 9.10 -1.16 -2.15
C PRO A 91 9.73 -0.47 -3.36
N GLN A 92 9.15 -0.63 -4.55
CA GLN A 92 9.58 0.04 -5.77
C GLN A 92 9.37 1.56 -5.70
N GLU A 93 8.20 2.01 -5.24
CA GLU A 93 7.90 3.43 -5.06
C GLU A 93 8.83 4.07 -4.02
N VAL A 94 9.18 3.34 -2.95
CA VAL A 94 10.16 3.80 -1.95
C VAL A 94 11.55 3.96 -2.58
N ALA A 95 12.01 2.96 -3.33
CA ALA A 95 13.31 3.01 -3.99
C ALA A 95 13.40 4.16 -5.00
N GLU A 96 12.33 4.41 -5.77
CA GLU A 96 12.23 5.53 -6.69
C GLU A 96 12.28 6.88 -5.95
N GLN A 97 11.56 7.01 -4.83
CA GLN A 97 11.61 8.22 -3.99
C GLN A 97 13.01 8.46 -3.42
N GLU A 98 13.67 7.43 -2.90
CA GLU A 98 15.03 7.55 -2.38
C GLU A 98 16.02 7.94 -3.48
N GLN A 99 15.90 7.35 -4.68
CA GLN A 99 16.74 7.70 -5.82
C GLN A 99 16.52 9.17 -6.24
N GLN A 100 15.26 9.61 -6.32
CA GLN A 100 14.94 11.01 -6.64
C GLN A 100 15.51 11.98 -5.59
N GLN A 101 15.41 11.65 -4.30
CA GLN A 101 15.98 12.46 -3.23
C GLN A 101 17.50 12.54 -3.32
N ARG A 102 18.19 11.43 -3.64
CA ARG A 102 19.64 11.42 -3.85
C ARG A 102 20.05 12.32 -5.01
N VAL A 103 19.37 12.20 -6.15
CA VAL A 103 19.66 13.03 -7.34
C VAL A 103 19.42 14.52 -7.03
N GLN A 104 18.33 14.85 -6.33
CA GLN A 104 18.06 16.23 -5.92
C GLN A 104 19.12 16.79 -4.96
N ALA A 105 19.56 16.00 -3.98
CA ALA A 105 20.62 16.40 -3.07
C ALA A 105 21.96 16.61 -3.81
N GLU A 106 22.31 15.73 -4.74
CA GLU A 106 23.52 15.88 -5.57
C GLU A 106 23.48 17.12 -6.46
N GLN A 107 22.33 17.42 -7.05
CA GLN A 107 22.12 18.64 -7.83
C GLN A 107 22.30 19.90 -6.96
N GLN A 108 21.67 19.93 -5.78
CA GLN A 108 21.81 21.06 -4.85
C GLN A 108 23.25 21.26 -4.38
N LEU A 109 23.98 20.18 -4.10
CA LEU A 109 25.40 20.26 -3.73
C LEU A 109 26.24 20.83 -4.89
N THR A 110 26.03 20.34 -6.11
CA THR A 110 26.75 20.81 -7.30
C THR A 110 26.48 22.29 -7.57
N GLU A 111 25.23 22.73 -7.45
CA GLU A 111 24.86 24.14 -7.60
C GLU A 111 25.50 25.01 -6.52
N MET A 112 25.51 24.55 -5.27
CA MET A 112 26.15 25.26 -4.16
C MET A 112 27.67 25.38 -4.37
N GLU A 113 28.33 24.31 -4.79
CA GLU A 113 29.76 24.30 -5.10
C GLU A 113 30.09 25.25 -6.26
N SER A 114 29.26 25.26 -7.31
CA SER A 114 29.41 26.19 -8.43
C SER A 114 29.27 27.65 -7.96
N LEU A 115 28.27 27.95 -7.15
CA LEU A 115 28.04 29.29 -6.61
C LEU A 115 29.20 29.76 -5.70
N LEU A 116 29.69 28.87 -4.83
CA LEU A 116 30.85 29.14 -3.97
C LEU A 116 32.12 29.39 -4.80
N SER A 117 32.31 28.63 -5.88
CA SER A 117 33.46 28.81 -6.77
C SER A 117 33.39 30.17 -7.48
N GLN A 118 32.23 30.54 -8.02
CA GLN A 118 32.02 31.87 -8.62
C GLN A 118 32.22 33.00 -7.60
N TYR A 119 31.77 32.81 -6.35
CA TYR A 119 32.00 33.77 -5.28
C TYR A 119 33.50 33.95 -5.00
N ARG A 120 34.24 32.84 -4.88
CA ARG A 120 35.69 32.86 -4.64
C ARG A 120 36.45 33.55 -5.76
N GLU A 121 36.09 33.27 -7.02
CA GLU A 121 36.70 33.94 -8.17
C GLU A 121 36.45 35.46 -8.15
N ARG A 122 35.27 35.90 -7.69
CA ARG A 122 34.87 37.30 -7.73
C ARG A 122 35.31 38.12 -6.51
N PHE A 123 35.36 37.51 -5.33
CA PHE A 123 35.56 38.22 -4.06
C PHE A 123 36.74 37.72 -3.23
N GLY A 124 37.41 36.64 -3.65
CA GLY A 124 38.48 35.99 -2.88
C GLY A 124 37.93 34.97 -1.87
N GLU A 125 38.79 34.49 -0.97
CA GLU A 125 38.34 33.53 0.05
C GLU A 125 37.30 34.13 1.01
N LEU A 126 36.41 33.28 1.52
CA LEU A 126 35.45 33.68 2.54
C LEU A 126 36.21 34.14 3.80
N PRO A 127 35.85 35.28 4.41
CA PRO A 127 36.42 35.66 5.70
C PRO A 127 36.08 34.61 6.75
N GLU A 128 37.03 34.29 7.64
CA GLU A 128 36.81 33.43 8.82
C GLU A 128 35.71 33.96 9.75
#